data_AF-A0A349DCW8-F1
#
_entry.id   AF-A0A349DCW8-F1
#
_cell.length_a   1.000
_cell.length_b   1.000
_cell.length_c   1.000
_cell.angle_alpha   90.00
_cell.angle_beta   90.00
_cell.angle_gamma   90.00
#
_symmetry.space_group_name_H-M   'P 1'
#
loop_
_entity.id
_entity.type
_entity.pdbx_description
1 polymer ?
#
loop_
_entity_poly.entity_id
_entity_poly.type
_entity_poly.pdbx_seq_one_letter_code
_entity_poly.pdbx_strand_id
1 'polypeptide(L)'
;KIKELSSARSIIRIMPNMPVSVGEGVVLASRYNVTDENVDCFNKIMKCAGIVDWIDEKLIDAGCAISGCGPAFVYMFIEALADGAVS
;
A
#
# COMPACT_ATOMS: atom_id res chain seq x y z
N LYS A 1 -17.91 -0.55 -4.41
CA LYS A 1 -16.57 -1.08 -4.78
C LYS A 1 -16.17 -2.36 -4.05
N ILE A 2 -15.66 -2.36 -2.80
CA ILE A 2 -15.24 -3.63 -2.16
C ILE A 2 -16.30 -4.75 -2.19
N LYS A 3 -17.58 -4.44 -1.96
CA LYS A 3 -18.67 -5.44 -2.00
C LYS A 3 -18.99 -5.96 -3.41
N GLU A 4 -18.58 -5.23 -4.45
CA GLU A 4 -18.77 -5.63 -5.85
C GLU A 4 -17.63 -6.54 -6.32
N LEU A 5 -16.48 -6.53 -5.64
CA LEU A 5 -15.30 -7.33 -5.99
C LEU A 5 -15.41 -8.79 -5.55
N SER A 6 -16.27 -9.11 -4.57
CA SER A 6 -16.42 -10.45 -4.04
C SER A 6 -17.76 -10.62 -3.30
N SER A 7 -18.34 -11.82 -3.38
CA SER A 7 -19.50 -12.24 -2.58
C SER A 7 -19.12 -12.68 -1.15
N ALA A 8 -17.85 -12.57 -0.77
CA ALA A 8 -17.38 -12.92 0.56
C ALA A 8 -18.02 -12.04 1.65
N ARG A 9 -18.30 -12.66 2.79
CA ARG A 9 -18.89 -11.97 3.94
C ARG A 9 -17.95 -10.99 4.65
N SER A 10 -16.65 -11.15 4.47
CA SER A 10 -15.60 -10.33 5.11
C SER A 10 -14.44 -10.17 4.13
N ILE A 11 -14.01 -8.94 3.87
CA ILE A 11 -13.00 -8.64 2.84
C ILE A 11 -11.99 -7.64 3.40
N ILE A 12 -10.70 -7.93 3.22
CA ILE A 12 -9.62 -6.94 3.29
C ILE A 12 -9.13 -6.73 1.84
N ARG A 13 -9.21 -5.52 1.32
CA ARG A 13 -8.59 -5.12 0.05
C ARG A 13 -7.25 -4.51 0.37
N ILE A 14 -6.24 -4.87 -0.42
CA ILE A 14 -4.88 -4.33 -0.29
C ILE A 14 -4.42 -3.73 -1.60
N MET A 15 -3.61 -2.68 -1.52
CA MET A 15 -2.88 -2.07 -2.63
C MET A 15 -1.42 -1.88 -2.21
N PRO A 16 -0.55 -2.88 -2.48
CA PRO A 16 0.88 -2.79 -2.20
C PRO A 16 1.61 -1.93 -3.25
N ASN A 17 2.84 -1.52 -2.94
CA ASN A 17 3.78 -0.95 -3.91
C ASN A 17 5.04 -1.83 -4.04
N MET A 18 5.90 -1.52 -5.02
CA MET A 18 7.07 -2.34 -5.39
C MET A 18 8.03 -2.65 -4.21
N PRO A 19 8.38 -1.69 -3.31
CA PRO A 19 9.30 -1.94 -2.20
C PRO A 19 8.83 -2.97 -1.17
N VAL A 20 7.58 -3.45 -1.24
CA VAL A 20 7.10 -4.59 -0.44
C VAL A 20 8.00 -5.82 -0.61
N SER A 21 8.57 -6.01 -1.80
CA SER A 21 9.47 -7.14 -2.10
C SER A 21 10.75 -7.17 -1.26
N VAL A 22 11.15 -6.02 -0.70
CA VAL A 22 12.34 -5.86 0.15
C VAL A 22 11.98 -5.48 1.59
N GLY A 23 10.70 -5.50 1.94
CA GLY A 23 10.20 -5.20 3.29
C GLY A 23 10.14 -3.71 3.66
N GLU A 24 10.36 -2.82 2.70
CA GLU A 24 10.34 -1.35 2.87
C GLU A 24 9.14 -0.72 2.15
N GLY A 25 8.09 -1.53 1.94
CA GLY A 25 6.89 -1.14 1.20
C GLY A 25 5.83 -0.46 2.03
N VAL A 26 4.81 0.03 1.32
CA VAL A 26 3.55 0.46 1.88
C VAL A 26 2.44 -0.39 1.29
N VAL A 27 1.63 -0.98 2.16
CA VAL A 27 0.42 -1.70 1.83
C VAL A 27 -0.76 -0.86 2.30
N LEU A 28 -1.43 -0.19 1.37
CA LEU A 28 -2.70 0.47 1.68
C LEU A 28 -3.78 -0.60 1.84
N ALA A 29 -4.53 -0.53 2.93
CA ALA A 29 -5.55 -1.50 3.26
C ALA A 29 -6.89 -0.84 3.58
N SER A 30 -7.97 -1.49 3.16
CA SER A 30 -9.34 -1.17 3.56
C SER A 30 -10.09 -2.46 3.86
N ARG A 31 -11.11 -2.39 4.73
CA ARG A 31 -11.89 -3.56 5.14
C ARG A 31 -13.38 -3.37 4.95
N TYR A 32 -14.07 -4.51 4.80
CA TYR A 32 -15.52 -4.61 4.89
C TYR A 32 -15.92 -5.81 5.73
N ASN A 33 -16.63 -5.53 6.83
CA ASN A 33 -17.15 -6.54 7.74
C ASN A 33 -16.06 -7.51 8.27
N VAL A 34 -14.88 -6.95 8.58
CA VAL A 34 -13.75 -7.66 9.19
C VAL A 34 -13.58 -7.15 10.62
N THR A 35 -13.50 -8.06 11.58
CA THR A 35 -13.33 -7.70 13.00
C THR A 35 -11.95 -7.14 13.29
N ASP A 36 -11.80 -6.46 14.43
CA ASP A 36 -10.52 -5.88 14.83
C ASP A 36 -9.48 -6.97 15.12
N GLU A 37 -9.87 -8.13 15.67
CA GLU A 37 -8.96 -9.25 15.91
C GLU A 37 -8.37 -9.80 14.59
N ASN A 38 -9.19 -9.82 13.53
CA ASN A 38 -8.74 -10.26 12.21
C ASN A 38 -7.85 -9.21 11.54
N VAL A 39 -8.11 -7.91 11.78
CA VAL A 39 -7.22 -6.82 11.37
C VAL A 39 -5.87 -6.94 12.06
N ASP A 40 -5.84 -7.19 13.37
CA ASP A 40 -4.62 -7.38 14.12
C ASP A 40 -3.83 -8.61 13.67
N CYS A 41 -4.53 -9.71 13.37
CA CYS A 41 -3.93 -10.90 12.78
C CYS A 41 -3.30 -10.58 11.41
N PHE A 42 -4.04 -9.90 10.54
CA PHE A 42 -3.55 -9.46 9.25
C PHE A 42 -2.32 -8.55 9.36
N ASN A 43 -2.36 -7.55 10.25
CA ASN A 43 -1.23 -6.65 10.51
C ASN A 43 0.02 -7.41 10.96
N LYS A 44 -0.13 -8.44 11.80
CA LYS A 44 0.99 -9.29 12.23
C LYS A 44 1.60 -10.07 11.06
N ILE A 45 0.76 -10.61 10.17
CA ILE A 45 1.21 -11.35 8.97
C ILE A 45 1.96 -10.41 8.02
N MET A 46 1.44 -9.19 7.83
CA MET A 46 1.98 -8.21 6.88
C MET A 46 3.19 -7.43 7.39
N LYS A 47 3.68 -7.69 8.62
CA LYS A 47 4.86 -7.00 9.16
C LYS A 47 6.10 -7.09 8.26
N CYS A 48 6.25 -8.16 7.50
CA CYS A 48 7.38 -8.33 6.59
C CYS A 48 7.32 -7.46 5.33
N ALA A 49 6.17 -6.83 5.04
CA ALA A 49 5.97 -6.00 3.85
C ALA A 49 6.35 -4.53 4.06
N GLY A 50 6.66 -4.14 5.29
CA GLY A 50 6.85 -2.75 5.71
C GLY A 50 5.61 -2.21 6.43
N ILE A 51 5.10 -1.08 5.97
CA ILE A 51 3.99 -0.37 6.61
C ILE A 51 2.65 -0.85 6.04
N VAL A 52 1.71 -1.18 6.92
CA VAL A 52 0.30 -1.33 6.55
C VAL A 52 -0.43 -0.06 6.97
N ASP A 53 -0.99 0.66 6.00
CA ASP A 53 -1.74 1.89 6.26
C ASP A 53 -3.23 1.69 5.95
N TRP A 54 -4.06 1.90 6.97
CA TRP A 54 -5.49 1.65 6.91
C TRP A 54 -6.24 2.92 6.53
N ILE A 55 -6.92 2.90 5.39
CA ILE A 55 -7.61 4.05 4.82
C ILE A 55 -9.07 3.73 4.48
N ASP A 56 -9.89 4.79 4.41
CA ASP A 56 -11.25 4.66 3.90
C ASP A 56 -11.23 4.08 2.48
N GLU A 57 -12.12 3.13 2.18
CA GLU A 57 -12.24 2.50 0.84
C GLU A 57 -12.44 3.53 -0.28
N LYS A 58 -13.06 4.67 0.01
CA LYS A 58 -13.25 5.76 -0.97
C LYS A 58 -11.93 6.42 -1.39
N LEU A 59 -10.89 6.32 -0.56
CA LEU A 59 -9.58 6.93 -0.77
C LEU A 59 -8.58 5.94 -1.38
N ILE A 60 -8.90 4.65 -1.44
CA ILE A 60 -7.90 3.63 -1.82
C ILE A 60 -7.34 3.80 -3.23
N ASP A 61 -8.17 4.25 -4.18
CA ASP A 61 -7.72 4.48 -5.55
C ASP A 61 -6.77 5.70 -5.63
N ALA A 62 -7.08 6.77 -4.88
CA ALA A 62 -6.23 7.96 -4.79
C ALA A 62 -4.92 7.66 -4.04
N GLY A 63 -5.00 6.93 -2.93
CA GLY A 63 -3.84 6.48 -2.17
C GLY A 63 -2.93 5.60 -3.02
N CYS A 64 -3.50 4.65 -3.77
CA CYS A 64 -2.74 3.77 -4.66
C CYS A 64 -1.98 4.53 -5.74
N ALA A 65 -2.60 5.57 -6.32
CA ALA A 65 -1.93 6.42 -7.30
C ALA A 65 -0.67 7.09 -6.72
N ILE A 66 -0.68 7.48 -5.45
CA ILE A 66 0.47 8.07 -4.78
C ILE A 66 1.48 7.01 -4.32
N SER A 67 1.02 5.96 -3.62
CA SER A 67 1.93 4.94 -3.05
C SER A 67 2.58 4.08 -4.12
N GLY A 68 1.88 3.79 -5.21
CA GLY A 68 2.37 3.02 -6.36
C GLY A 68 3.36 3.81 -7.21
N CYS A 69 3.09 5.09 -7.47
CA CYS A 69 3.96 5.94 -8.29
C CYS A 69 5.09 6.61 -7.50
N GLY A 70 4.95 6.72 -6.17
CA GLY A 70 5.91 7.38 -5.28
C GLY A 70 7.37 6.94 -5.51
N PRO A 71 7.68 5.63 -5.56
CA PRO A 71 9.03 5.15 -5.84
C PRO A 71 9.60 5.69 -7.16
N ALA A 72 8.79 5.75 -8.23
CA ALA A 72 9.25 6.27 -9.52
C ALA A 72 9.60 7.76 -9.46
N PHE A 73 8.81 8.57 -8.74
CA PHE A 73 9.10 9.99 -8.55
C PHE A 73 10.39 10.21 -7.74
N VAL A 74 10.61 9.39 -6.70
CA VAL A 74 11.82 9.43 -5.89
C VAL A 74 13.04 9.00 -6.71
N TYR A 75 12.92 7.98 -7.56
CA TYR A 75 14.02 7.58 -8.45
C TYR A 75 14.41 8.68 -9.41
N MET A 76 13.45 9.33 -10.06
CA MET A 76 13.72 10.45 -10.95
C MET A 76 14.38 11.63 -10.21
N PHE A 77 13.98 11.89 -8.97
CA PHE A 77 14.63 12.90 -8.12
C PHE A 77 16.09 12.54 -7.79
N ILE A 78 16.35 11.28 -7.44
CA ILE A 78 17.71 10.79 -7.15
C ILE A 78 18.60 10.87 -8.40
N GLU A 79 18.09 10.46 -9.57
CA GLU A 79 18.82 10.57 -10.84
C GLU A 79 19.19 12.01 -11.16
N ALA A 80 18.25 12.96 -11.04
CA ALA A 80 18.51 14.37 -11.29
C ALA A 80 19.58 14.96 -10.34
N LEU A 81 19.60 14.54 -9.08
CA LEU A 81 20.64 14.94 -8.13
C LEU A 81 22.01 14.38 -8.50
N ALA A 82 22.06 13.12 -8.96
CA ALA A 82 23.30 12.48 -9.37
C ALA A 82 23.88 13.16 -10.62
N ASP A 83 23.05 13.42 -11.63
CA ASP A 83 23.45 14.13 -12.85
C ASP A 83 23.97 15.54 -12.54
N GLY A 84 23.30 16.26 -11.64
CA GLY A 84 23.72 17.59 -11.21
C GLY A 84 25.05 17.61 -10.43
N ALA A 85 25.43 16.51 -9.76
CA ALA A 85 26.66 16.43 -8.99
C ALA A 85 27.92 16.19 -9.84
N VAL A 86 27.77 15.61 -11.04
CA VAL A 86 28.88 15.30 -11.96
C VAL A 86 28.99 16.27 -13.14
N SER A 87 28.07 17.23 -13.23
CA SER A 87 28.03 18.28 -14.28
C SER A 87 28.92 19.48 -13.97
#